data_AF-A0A7C5KG56-F1
#
_entry.id   AF-A0A7C5KG56-F1
#
_cell.length_a   1.000
_cell.length_b   1.000
_cell.length_c   1.000
_cell.angle_alpha   90.00
_cell.angle_beta   90.00
_cell.angle_gamma   90.00
#
_symmetry.space_group_name_H-M   'P 1'
#
loop_
_entity.id
_entity.type
_entity.pdbx_description
1 polymer ?
#
loop_
_entity_poly.entity_id
_entity_poly.type
_entity_poly.pdbx_seq_one_letter_code
_entity_poly.pdbx_strand_id
1 'polypeptide(L)' 'MSDTAGGRERALDPNGPSGEFAAWCEAEFERRRNTGDTFDEAHYRQAMELVLDKLQRLEEEGRA' A
#
# COMPACT_ATOMS: atom_id res chain seq x y z
N MET A 1 -27.30 22.79 7.25
CA MET A 1 -26.90 21.53 7.88
C MET A 1 -25.57 21.14 7.26
N SER A 2 -24.48 21.58 7.89
CA SER A 2 -23.13 21.17 7.53
C SER A 2 -22.69 20.14 8.56
N ASP A 3 -22.39 18.93 8.12
CA ASP A 3 -21.30 18.08 8.61
C ASP A 3 -21.49 16.66 8.08
N THR A 4 -20.53 16.19 7.28
CA THR A 4 -19.88 14.89 7.42
C THR A 4 -18.65 14.92 6.52
N ALA A 5 -17.60 15.56 7.00
CA ALA A 5 -16.24 15.23 6.62
C ALA A 5 -15.96 13.82 7.18
N GLY A 6 -16.18 12.81 6.35
CA GLY A 6 -15.96 11.42 6.68
C GLY A 6 -15.60 10.68 5.40
N GLY A 7 -14.58 11.17 4.70
CA GLY A 7 -13.94 10.42 3.64
C GLY A 7 -13.48 9.10 4.25
N ARG A 8 -14.21 8.03 3.98
CA ARG A 8 -13.78 6.68 4.33
C ARG A 8 -12.44 6.51 3.65
N GLU A 9 -11.38 6.54 4.44
CA GLU A 9 -10.06 6.07 4.05
C GLU A 9 -10.30 4.73 3.36
N ARG A 10 -10.10 4.72 2.04
CA ARG A 10 -10.64 3.68 1.20
C ARG A 10 -9.86 2.41 1.49
N ALA A 11 -10.46 1.53 2.28
CA ALA A 11 -9.85 0.26 2.62
C ALA A 11 -9.51 -0.48 1.32
N LEU A 12 -8.26 -0.95 1.22
CA LEU A 12 -7.82 -1.84 0.14
C LEU A 12 -8.74 -3.05 0.09
N ASP A 13 -9.09 -3.52 -1.11
CA ASP A 13 -9.61 -4.87 -1.24
C ASP A 13 -8.47 -5.84 -0.96
N PRO A 14 -8.51 -6.65 0.12
CA PRO A 14 -7.42 -7.55 0.46
C PRO A 14 -7.17 -8.65 -0.60
N ASN A 15 -8.13 -8.88 -1.50
CA ASN A 15 -7.98 -9.83 -2.61
C ASN A 15 -7.76 -9.13 -3.96
N GLY A 16 -7.65 -7.80 -3.98
CA GLY A 16 -7.29 -7.02 -5.16
C GLY A 16 -5.77 -6.89 -5.31
N PRO A 17 -5.27 -6.59 -6.53
CA PRO A 17 -3.84 -6.37 -6.77
C PRO A 17 -3.15 -5.42 -5.78
N SER A 18 -3.80 -4.33 -5.37
CA SER A 18 -3.28 -3.38 -4.38
C SER A 18 -3.20 -3.99 -2.98
N GLY A 19 -4.18 -4.79 -2.57
CA GLY A 19 -4.18 -5.52 -1.30
C GLY A 19 -3.11 -6.61 -1.25
N GLU A 20 -2.99 -7.42 -2.29
CA GLU A 20 -1.96 -8.46 -2.41
C GLU A 20 -0.55 -7.86 -2.38
N PHE A 21 -0.34 -6.76 -3.12
CA PHE A 21 0.93 -6.04 -3.12
C PHE A 21 1.28 -5.46 -1.75
N ALA A 22 0.30 -4.86 -1.05
CA ALA A 22 0.50 -4.35 0.31
C ALA A 22 0.91 -5.48 1.28
N ALA A 23 0.21 -6.62 1.23
CA ALA A 23 0.50 -7.77 2.08
C ALA A 23 1.92 -8.33 1.83
N TRP A 24 2.32 -8.41 0.56
CA TRP A 24 3.68 -8.80 0.21
C TRP A 24 4.72 -7.80 0.73
N CYS A 25 4.47 -6.49 0.56
CA CYS A 25 5.40 -5.45 1.01
C CYS A 25 5.62 -5.48 2.52
N GLU A 26 4.60 -5.77 3.31
CA GLU A 26 4.71 -5.88 4.76
C GLU A 26 5.57 -7.10 5.16
N ALA A 27 5.33 -8.26 4.55
CA ALA A 27 6.14 -9.46 4.80
C ALA A 27 7.62 -9.27 4.41
N GLU A 28 7.85 -8.57 3.29
CA GLU A 28 9.18 -8.21 2.82
C GLU A 28 9.88 -7.22 3.76
N PHE A 29 9.15 -6.20 4.22
CA PHE A 29 9.65 -5.21 5.18
C PHE A 29 10.15 -5.88 6.45
N GLU A 30 9.35 -6.76 7.04
CA GLU A 30 9.73 -7.51 8.23
C GLU A 30 10.91 -8.44 7.96
N ARG A 31 11.01 -9.07 6.78
CA ARG A 31 12.18 -9.88 6.45
C ARG A 31 13.45 -9.03 6.45
N ARG A 32 13.44 -7.87 5.79
CA ARG A 32 14.61 -6.96 5.69
C ARG A 32 14.98 -6.33 7.02
N ARG A 33 13.99 -5.99 7.84
CA ARG A 33 14.22 -5.48 9.18
C ARG A 33 14.92 -6.51 10.07
N ASN A 34 14.65 -7.80 9.85
CA ASN A 34 15.20 -8.90 10.64
C ASN A 34 16.50 -9.50 10.06
N THR A 35 17.02 -9.03 8.91
CA THR A 35 18.27 -9.56 8.32
C THR A 35 19.55 -8.95 8.91
N GLY A 36 19.47 -7.84 9.63
CA GLY A 36 20.64 -7.17 10.23
C GLY A 36 21.49 -6.33 9.27
N ASP A 37 21.16 -6.33 7.97
CA ASP A 37 21.72 -5.44 6.96
C ASP A 37 21.17 -4.01 7.07
N THR A 38 21.89 -3.04 6.50
CA THR A 38 21.38 -1.66 6.38
C THR A 38 20.13 -1.64 5.50
N PHE A 39 18.99 -1.25 6.08
CA PHE A 39 17.71 -1.14 5.38
C PHE A 39 17.15 0.28 5.47
N ASP A 40 16.97 0.94 4.33
CA ASP A 40 16.33 2.25 4.26
C ASP A 40 14.80 2.10 4.28
N GLU A 41 14.25 2.04 5.48
CA GLU A 41 12.82 1.87 5.74
C GLU A 41 11.98 3.01 5.15
N ALA A 42 12.51 4.24 5.16
CA ALA A 42 11.79 5.42 4.69
C ALA A 42 11.64 5.39 3.16
N HIS A 43 12.74 5.10 2.45
CA HIS A 43 12.71 4.97 1.00
C HIS A 43 11.81 3.80 0.55
N TYR A 44 11.85 2.68 1.29
CA TYR A 44 10.99 1.54 1.00
C TYR A 44 9.50 1.89 1.10
N ARG A 45 9.09 2.55 2.20
CA ARG A 45 7.68 2.96 2.40
C ARG A 45 7.23 3.95 1.33
N GLN A 46 8.06 4.92 0.96
CA GLN A 46 7.75 5.84 -0.12
C GLN A 46 7.55 5.12 -1.46
N ALA A 47 8.42 4.15 -1.79
CA ALA A 47 8.27 3.37 -3.01
C ALA A 47 6.99 2.53 -3.01
N MET A 48 6.67 1.90 -1.87
CA MET A 48 5.43 1.14 -1.68
C MET A 48 4.18 2.01 -1.89
N GLU A 49 4.15 3.21 -1.31
CA GLU A 49 3.03 4.16 -1.45
C GLU A 49 2.79 4.55 -2.91
N LEU A 50 3.86 4.84 -3.67
CA LEU A 50 3.74 5.19 -5.10
C LEU A 50 3.13 4.05 -5.94
N VAL A 51 3.52 2.80 -5.65
CA VAL A 51 2.99 1.64 -6.36
C VAL A 51 1.54 1.38 -5.96
N LEU A 52 1.20 1.48 -4.68
CA LEU A 52 -0.17 1.33 -4.19
C LEU A 52 -1.10 2.36 -4.83
N ASP A 53 -0.68 3.63 -4.89
CA ASP A 53 -1.43 4.71 -5.51
C ASP A 53 -1.68 4.43 -7.01
N LYS A 54 -0.70 3.83 -7.69
CA LYS A 54 -0.86 3.41 -9.09
C LYS A 54 -1.79 2.21 -9.24
N LEU A 55 -1.67 1.19 -8.40
CA LEU A 55 -2.50 -0.02 -8.45
C LEU A 55 -3.96 0.32 -8.18
N GLN A 56 -4.25 1.13 -7.16
CA GLN A 56 -5.62 1.56 -6.87
C GLN A 56 -6.27 2.30 -8.04
N ARG A 57 -5.51 3.18 -8.72
CA ARG A 57 -6.01 3.85 -9.94
C ARG A 57 -6.30 2.87 -11.07
N LEU A 58 -5.45 1.84 -11.25
CA LEU A 58 -5.69 0.81 -12.27
C LEU A 58 -6.91 -0.05 -11.92
N GLU A 59 -7.13 -0.36 -10.64
CA GLU A 59 -8.31 -1.11 -10.18
C GLU A 59 -9.60 -0.34 -10.45
N GLU A 60 -9.60 0.98 -10.20
CA GLU A 60 -10.72 1.87 -10.53
C GLU A 60 -11.03 1.92 -12.01
N GLU A 61 -9.98 1.90 -12.84
CA GLU A 61 -10.10 1.88 -14.29
C GLU A 61 -10.52 0.48 -14.83
N GLY A 62 -10.56 -0.56 -13.99
CA GLY A 62 -10.80 -1.95 -14.40
C GLY A 62 -9.64 -2.54 -15.22
N ARG A 63 -8.42 -2.08 -14.96
CA ARG A 63 -7.19 -2.38 -15.72
C ARG A 63 -6.08 -3.01 -14.87
N ALA A 64 -6.36 -3.31 -13.62
CA ALA A 64 -5.46 -4.02 -12.73
C ALA A 64 -5.62 -5.54 -12.88
#